data_AF-A0A852H0Z7-F1
#
_entry.id   AF-A0A852H0Z7-F1
#
_cell.length_a   1.000
_cell.length_b   1.000
_cell.length_c   1.000
_cell.angle_alpha   90.00
_cell.angle_beta   90.00
_cell.angle_gamma   90.00
#
_symmetry.space_group_name_H-M   'P 1'
#
loop_
_entity.id
_entity.type
_entity.pdbx_description
1 polymer ?
#
loop_
_entity_poly.entity_id
_entity_poly.type
_entity_poly.pdbx_seq_one_letter_code
_entity_poly.pdbx_strand_id
1 'polypeptide(L)'
;SREGHSSTHLAPAFALPRRAFCSRHRPRQTMAREPEPGTECLLCLEPVGRRKSFRTMGCPTCQHAWFHRSCAQGHALRAGSAAFQCMLCRDRERFQEEMLSMGIHIPVR
;
A
#
# COMPACT_ATOMS: atom_id res chain seq x y z
N SER A 1 -2.14 -51.05 4.86
CA SER A 1 -2.83 -50.36 3.76
C SER A 1 -3.87 -49.43 4.32
N ARG A 2 -3.78 -48.13 3.97
CA ARG A 2 -4.88 -47.20 3.64
C ARG A 2 -6.04 -47.12 4.66
N GLU A 3 -6.44 -45.98 5.22
CA GLU A 3 -6.73 -44.70 4.56
C GLU A 3 -6.62 -43.52 5.53
N GLY A 4 -5.94 -42.47 5.08
CA GLY A 4 -6.03 -41.15 5.67
C GLY A 4 -7.24 -40.41 5.13
N HIS A 5 -7.98 -39.76 6.02
CA HIS A 5 -8.85 -38.64 5.69
C HIS A 5 -8.72 -37.60 6.81
N SER A 6 -7.59 -36.88 6.82
CA SER A 6 -7.52 -35.60 7.51
C SER A 6 -8.34 -34.60 6.70
N SER A 7 -9.58 -34.37 7.12
CA SER A 7 -10.37 -33.25 6.65
C SER A 7 -9.67 -31.96 7.07
N THR A 8 -8.89 -31.38 6.15
CA THR A 8 -8.42 -30.00 6.27
C THR A 8 -9.62 -29.08 6.19
N HIS A 9 -10.12 -28.68 7.35
CA HIS A 9 -11.05 -27.56 7.48
C HIS A 9 -10.39 -26.33 6.83
N LEU A 10 -10.93 -25.90 5.69
CA LEU A 10 -10.67 -24.59 5.10
C LEU A 10 -11.08 -23.54 6.13
N ALA A 11 -10.11 -22.98 6.84
CA ALA A 11 -10.33 -21.87 7.74
C ALA A 11 -10.92 -20.69 6.93
N PRO A 12 -11.97 -20.02 7.44
CA PRO A 12 -12.51 -18.83 6.77
C PRO A 12 -11.41 -17.77 6.70
N ALA A 13 -11.36 -17.04 5.60
CA ALA A 13 -10.41 -15.96 5.37
C ALA A 13 -10.51 -14.93 6.51
N PHE A 14 -9.65 -15.08 7.51
CA PHE A 14 -9.58 -14.18 8.66
C PHE A 14 -9.06 -12.86 8.13
N ALA A 15 -9.97 -11.90 7.88
CA ALA A 15 -9.61 -10.56 7.50
C ALA A 15 -8.62 -10.03 8.56
N LEU A 16 -7.36 -9.83 8.15
CA LEU A 16 -6.31 -9.33 9.03
C LEU A 16 -6.84 -8.09 9.79
N PRO A 17 -6.58 -7.99 11.11
CA PRO A 17 -7.03 -6.84 11.89
C PRO A 17 -6.60 -5.54 11.22
N ARG A 18 -7.56 -4.69 10.86
CA ARG A 18 -7.26 -3.38 10.31
C ARG A 18 -6.47 -2.60 11.36
N ARG A 19 -5.20 -2.29 11.06
CA ARG A 19 -4.38 -1.46 11.94
C ARG A 19 -4.95 -0.05 11.96
N ALA A 20 -5.60 0.32 13.05
CA ALA A 20 -6.03 1.67 13.32
C ALA A 20 -4.88 2.43 13.98
N PHE A 21 -4.54 3.61 13.45
CA PHE A 21 -3.47 4.43 13.98
C PHE A 21 -4.00 5.77 14.45
N CYS A 22 -3.65 6.19 15.66
CA CYS A 22 -3.91 7.55 16.10
C CYS A 22 -2.91 8.53 15.45
N SER A 23 -3.22 9.83 15.51
CA SER A 23 -2.33 10.88 14.99
C SER A 23 -0.90 10.82 15.56
N ARG A 24 -0.75 10.38 16.82
CA ARG A 24 0.53 10.23 17.51
C ARG A 24 1.31 8.97 17.11
N HIS A 25 0.62 7.86 16.83
CA HIS A 25 1.23 6.54 16.57
C HIS A 25 1.07 6.09 15.11
N ARG A 26 0.98 7.05 14.18
CA ARG A 26 0.85 6.77 12.74
C ARG A 26 2.14 6.16 12.16
N PRO A 27 2.03 5.24 11.19
CA PRO A 27 3.17 4.63 10.55
C PRO A 27 3.96 5.67 9.75
N ARG A 28 5.25 5.39 9.53
CA ARG A 28 6.17 6.21 8.75
C ARG A 28 6.96 5.30 7.82
N GLN A 29 7.11 5.72 6.57
CA GLN A 29 7.95 5.01 5.62
C GLN A 29 9.42 5.14 5.99
N THR A 30 10.17 4.05 5.87
CA THR A 30 11.60 3.97 6.17
C THR A 30 12.48 4.20 4.95
N MET A 31 11.90 4.30 3.74
CA MET A 31 12.66 4.62 2.53
C MET A 31 13.49 5.89 2.72
N ALA A 32 14.72 5.95 2.19
CA ALA A 32 15.66 7.05 2.48
C ALA A 32 15.23 8.36 1.81
N ARG A 33 14.77 8.30 0.56
CA ARG A 33 14.50 9.49 -0.26
C ARG A 33 13.29 10.30 0.20
N GLU A 34 13.33 11.62 0.02
CA GLU A 34 12.20 12.53 0.13
C GLU A 34 11.76 13.02 -1.27
N PRO A 35 10.51 13.49 -1.45
CA PRO A 35 10.09 14.10 -2.70
C PRO A 35 10.92 15.35 -3.00
N GLU A 36 11.38 15.50 -4.24
CA GLU A 36 12.00 16.75 -4.68
C GLU A 36 10.95 17.88 -4.71
N PRO A 37 11.35 19.17 -4.57
CA PRO A 37 10.44 20.29 -4.73
C PRO A 37 9.71 20.23 -6.08
N GLY A 38 8.38 20.39 -6.06
CA GLY A 38 7.56 20.30 -7.27
C GLY A 38 7.23 18.89 -7.73
N THR A 39 7.63 17.85 -6.98
CA THR A 39 7.16 16.48 -7.25
C THR A 39 5.64 16.41 -7.20
N GLU A 40 5.05 15.85 -8.25
CA GLU A 40 3.60 15.66 -8.38
C GLU A 40 3.16 14.25 -8.00
N CYS A 41 1.91 14.12 -7.56
CA CYS A 41 1.29 12.84 -7.36
C CYS A 41 0.97 12.21 -8.72
N LEU A 42 1.46 10.99 -8.97
CA LEU A 42 1.23 10.32 -10.26
C LEU A 42 -0.25 10.02 -10.57
N LEU A 43 -1.15 10.12 -9.59
CA LEU A 43 -2.57 9.78 -9.74
C LEU A 43 -3.48 10.99 -10.02
N CYS A 44 -3.16 12.17 -9.48
CA CYS A 44 -3.95 13.39 -9.68
C CYS A 44 -3.17 14.53 -10.34
N LEU A 45 -1.86 14.36 -10.55
CA LEU A 45 -0.96 15.36 -11.12
C LEU A 45 -0.83 16.66 -10.31
N GLU A 46 -1.25 16.63 -9.05
CA GLU A 46 -1.09 17.76 -8.13
C GLU A 46 0.17 17.59 -7.26
N PRO A 47 0.81 18.69 -6.81
CA PRO A 47 2.00 18.63 -5.98
C PRO A 47 1.79 17.81 -4.69
N VAL A 48 2.74 16.94 -4.35
CA VAL A 48 2.77 16.28 -3.05
C VAL A 48 3.46 17.16 -2.00
N GLY A 49 3.20 16.87 -0.73
CA GLY A 49 3.96 17.52 0.35
C GLY A 49 5.46 17.21 0.23
N ARG A 50 6.31 18.20 0.50
CA ARG A 50 7.79 18.13 0.31
C ARG A 50 8.50 17.04 1.11
N ARG A 51 7.81 16.40 2.05
CA ARG A 51 8.37 15.36 2.92
C ARG A 51 7.43 14.17 3.00
N LYS A 52 8.02 12.99 3.18
CA LYS A 52 7.28 11.79 3.60
C LYS A 52 6.47 12.10 4.85
N SER A 53 5.18 11.80 4.80
CA SER A 53 4.27 12.04 5.89
C SER A 53 3.12 11.04 5.83
N PHE A 54 2.20 11.11 6.78
CA PHE A 54 0.98 10.31 6.67
C PHE A 54 0.16 10.64 5.41
N ARG A 55 0.31 11.86 4.86
CA ARG A 55 -0.40 12.32 3.66
C ARG A 55 0.39 12.14 2.37
N THR A 56 1.72 11.99 2.43
CA THR A 56 2.60 11.84 1.27
C THR A 56 3.37 10.54 1.38
N MET A 57 3.18 9.64 0.43
CA MET A 57 3.83 8.32 0.43
C MET A 57 4.54 8.06 -0.90
N GLY A 58 5.62 7.29 -0.87
CA GLY A 58 6.40 6.90 -2.03
C GLY A 58 6.41 5.39 -2.25
N CYS A 59 6.74 4.97 -3.46
CA CYS A 59 7.02 3.57 -3.75
C CYS A 59 8.35 3.14 -3.09
N PRO A 60 8.39 2.05 -2.31
CA PRO A 60 9.61 1.61 -1.62
C PRO A 60 10.66 1.07 -2.59
N THR A 61 10.24 0.52 -3.73
CA THR A 61 11.13 -0.11 -4.71
C THR A 61 11.85 0.93 -5.54
N CYS A 62 11.11 1.75 -6.30
CA CYS A 62 11.74 2.71 -7.19
C CYS A 62 12.13 3.99 -6.48
N GLN A 63 11.46 4.39 -5.39
CA GLN A 63 11.72 5.64 -4.68
C GLN A 63 11.59 6.92 -5.55
N HIS A 64 10.94 6.80 -6.72
CA HIS A 64 10.70 7.88 -7.67
C HIS A 64 9.21 8.20 -7.82
N ALA A 65 8.33 7.25 -7.51
CA ALA A 65 6.89 7.43 -7.58
C ALA A 65 6.34 7.92 -6.25
N TRP A 66 5.57 9.01 -6.29
CA TRP A 66 5.01 9.69 -5.12
C TRP A 66 3.49 9.88 -5.25
N PHE A 67 2.80 9.80 -4.11
CA PHE A 67 1.35 9.79 -4.05
C PHE A 67 0.81 10.52 -2.82
N HIS A 68 -0.32 11.23 -2.98
CA HIS A 68 -1.14 11.54 -1.81
C HIS A 68 -1.77 10.26 -1.27
N ARG A 69 -1.88 10.16 0.06
CA ARG A 69 -2.51 9.01 0.74
C ARG A 69 -3.92 8.73 0.23
N SER A 70 -4.73 9.78 0.09
CA SER A 70 -6.10 9.69 -0.41
C SER A 70 -6.15 9.14 -1.83
N CYS A 71 -5.25 9.60 -2.71
CA CYS A 71 -5.14 9.13 -4.08
C CYS A 71 -4.74 7.65 -4.13
N ALA A 72 -3.70 7.26 -3.38
CA ALA A 72 -3.29 5.86 -3.26
C ALA A 72 -4.43 4.96 -2.75
N GLN A 73 -5.19 5.42 -1.75
CA GLN A 73 -6.35 4.71 -1.23
C GLN A 73 -7.45 4.55 -2.28
N GLY A 74 -7.73 5.59 -3.06
CA GLY A 74 -8.69 5.53 -4.16
C GLY A 74 -8.24 4.59 -5.27
N HIS A 75 -6.95 4.58 -5.61
CA HIS A 75 -6.39 3.64 -6.59
C HIS A 75 -6.50 2.19 -6.10
N ALA A 76 -6.14 1.90 -4.85
CA ALA A 76 -6.30 0.57 -4.25
C ALA A 76 -7.76 0.09 -4.28
N LEU A 77 -8.71 0.96 -3.90
CA LEU A 77 -10.13 0.63 -3.91
C LEU A 77 -10.70 0.37 -5.31
N ARG A 78 -10.12 0.95 -6.37
CA ARG A 78 -10.54 0.68 -7.75
C ARG A 78 -9.85 -0.54 -8.34
N ALA A 79 -8.53 -0.64 -8.20
CA ALA A 79 -7.72 -1.68 -8.82
C ALA A 79 -7.83 -3.05 -8.11
N GLY A 80 -8.04 -3.06 -6.79
CA GLY A 80 -7.96 -4.28 -5.98
C GLY A 80 -6.55 -4.88 -5.94
N SER A 81 -6.38 -5.98 -5.18
CA SER A 81 -5.08 -6.63 -5.02
C SER A 81 -4.50 -7.20 -6.31
N ALA A 82 -5.33 -7.53 -7.31
CA ALA A 82 -4.83 -8.06 -8.58
C ALA A 82 -3.99 -7.04 -9.36
N ALA A 83 -4.41 -5.77 -9.36
CA ALA A 83 -3.87 -4.72 -10.24
C ALA A 83 -3.31 -3.49 -9.51
N PHE A 84 -3.40 -3.41 -8.18
CA PHE A 84 -2.83 -2.29 -7.42
C PHE A 84 -1.30 -2.43 -7.32
N GLN A 85 -0.58 -1.69 -8.15
CA GLN A 85 0.88 -1.73 -8.26
C GLN A 85 1.46 -0.34 -8.48
N CYS A 86 2.78 -0.18 -8.33
CA CYS A 86 3.42 1.08 -8.65
C CYS A 86 3.26 1.41 -10.14
N MET A 87 2.69 2.56 -10.47
CA MET A 87 2.49 2.96 -11.88
C MET A 87 3.80 3.25 -12.62
N LEU A 88 4.90 3.49 -11.91
CA LEU A 88 6.20 3.78 -12.51
C LEU A 88 7.03 2.52 -12.74
N CYS A 89 7.29 1.72 -11.69
CA CYS A 89 8.17 0.54 -11.80
C CYS A 89 7.43 -0.80 -11.89
N ARG A 90 6.09 -0.80 -11.76
CA ARG A 90 5.24 -2.00 -11.83
C ARG A 90 5.51 -3.09 -10.79
N ASP A 91 6.36 -2.82 -9.80
CA ASP A 91 6.47 -3.66 -8.61
C ASP A 91 5.13 -3.66 -7.88
N ARG A 92 4.53 -4.84 -7.77
CA ARG A 92 3.24 -5.06 -7.11
C ARG A 92 3.43 -5.48 -5.66
N GLU A 93 4.26 -6.49 -5.40
CA GLU A 93 4.38 -7.13 -4.09
C GLU A 93 4.90 -6.16 -3.03
N ARG A 94 6.09 -5.57 -3.25
CA ARG A 94 6.69 -4.63 -2.29
C ARG A 94 5.87 -3.36 -2.16
N PHE A 95 5.25 -2.93 -3.27
CA PHE A 95 4.37 -1.78 -3.25
C PHE A 95 3.13 -2.05 -2.39
N GLN A 96 2.44 -3.17 -2.55
CA GLN A 96 1.27 -3.52 -1.76
C GLN A 96 1.61 -3.70 -0.28
N GLU A 97 2.69 -4.39 0.04
CA GLU A 97 3.16 -4.57 1.42
C GLU A 97 3.38 -3.23 2.12
N GLU A 98 4.07 -2.29 1.47
CA GLU A 98 4.31 -0.97 2.02
C GLU A 98 3.03 -0.13 2.12
N MET A 99 2.14 -0.20 1.13
CA MET A 99 0.87 0.52 1.21
C MET A 99 -0.01 -0.02 2.35
N LEU A 100 -0.03 -1.35 2.57
CA LEU A 100 -0.71 -1.98 3.70
C LEU A 100 -0.10 -1.57 5.04
N SER A 101 1.23 -1.54 5.15
CA SER A 101 1.95 -1.10 6.36
C SER A 101 1.61 0.35 6.72
N MET A 102 1.43 1.19 5.70
CA MET A 102 0.99 2.58 5.82
C MET A 102 -0.51 2.74 6.07
N GLY A 103 -1.28 1.65 6.13
CA GLY A 103 -2.71 1.63 6.43
C GLY A 103 -3.61 1.95 5.23
N ILE A 104 -3.16 1.65 4.01
CA ILE A 104 -4.01 1.65 2.82
C ILE A 104 -4.79 0.34 2.76
N HIS A 105 -6.11 0.44 2.60
CA HIS A 105 -6.97 -0.73 2.43
C HIS A 105 -6.97 -1.20 0.97
N ILE A 106 -6.54 -2.43 0.72
CA ILE A 106 -6.52 -3.06 -0.61
C ILE A 106 -7.53 -4.23 -0.61
N PRO A 107 -8.68 -4.11 -1.29
CA PRO A 107 -9.65 -5.20 -1.36
C PRO A 107 -9.14 -6.34 -2.22
N VAL A 108 -9.36 -7.57 -1.77
CA VAL A 108 -9.24 -8.76 -2.62
C VAL A 108 -10.45 -8.78 -3.56
N ARG A 109 -10.20 -8.88 -4.86
CA ARG A 109 -11.23 -8.97 -5.91
C ARG A 109 -10.81 -10.00 -6.94
#